data_AF-A0A7S4W115-F1
#
_entry.id   AF-A0A7S4W115-F1
#
_cell.length_a   1.000
_cell.length_b   1.000
_cell.length_c   1.000
_cell.angle_alpha   90.00
_cell.angle_beta   90.00
_cell.angle_gamma   90.00
#
_symmetry.space_group_name_H-M   'P 1'
#
loop_
_entity.id
_entity.type
_entity.pdbx_description
1 polymer ?
#
loop_
_entity_poly.entity_id
_entity_poly.type
_entity_poly.pdbx_seq_one_letter_code
_entity_poly.pdbx_strand_id
1 'polypeptide(L)'
;AVCRAKCRGEEASLEDRVKQEEMLHTGKLHLKISKAETLRAADGRANDTQVRVFVRNETFGKNDSAPGIGAYGWHVTRSGAHEPSFQTANVRGGTNPVWNEQCELQFATGAFERRVRKHPAGRRGRREEHEAAVLDRSELRISFGNEDSAAGSSRSREPGRRHGVDILLGETVHSFRNKLRLACEREAAAEEDPARKAQLQACAEQISSRHAVMVFVPSPKLRELHQQQREKSHEYRKLYKIEEQDHSSWQPLDPIRTFNHYAAMYGFGHPQMSQRLRVAEGSEELRVRNNRFRLFEQEQQRWARRGVEAQNTETECYGYAQFTHPQDGGSVEWRHALIERVEHPAGDSGAPRRFRASFLYTPLLASGAEPAAASSSVGPEASGLDTIARELPEDHVLLAPPNPRIMGSGHLEHQEFLAKAWQLHDEGLSEKDIVQMLNDELRERWLKTKEVEEHEGKTHTPAPPPITVSDVQFALRHGDPSLGREALPS
;
A
#
# COMPACT_ATOMS: atom_id res chain seq x y z
N ALA A 1 -12.66 -22.05 10.00
CA ALA A 1 -11.87 -21.28 10.97
C ALA A 1 -11.16 -20.16 10.22
N VAL A 2 -11.65 -18.92 10.34
CA VAL A 2 -11.04 -17.75 9.72
C VAL A 2 -9.95 -17.25 10.68
N CYS A 3 -8.70 -17.55 10.36
CA CYS A 3 -7.56 -17.01 11.11
C CYS A 3 -7.43 -15.52 10.79
N ARG A 4 -7.97 -14.67 11.67
CA ARG A 4 -7.56 -13.26 11.79
C ARG A 4 -6.19 -13.23 12.45
N ALA A 5 -5.13 -13.18 11.66
CA ALA A 5 -3.81 -12.84 12.16
C ALA A 5 -3.84 -11.40 12.67
N LYS A 6 -3.55 -11.22 13.96
CA LYS A 6 -3.21 -9.92 14.55
C LYS A 6 -1.99 -9.39 13.81
N CYS A 7 -2.16 -8.35 12.99
CA CYS A 7 -1.06 -7.56 12.46
C CYS A 7 -0.40 -6.79 13.61
N ARG A 8 0.49 -7.43 14.36
CA ARG A 8 1.57 -6.73 15.06
C ARG A 8 2.70 -6.55 14.07
N GLY A 9 3.12 -5.30 13.88
CA GLY A 9 4.19 -4.89 12.95
C GLY A 9 5.56 -5.34 13.42
N GLU A 10 5.80 -6.65 13.41
CA GLU A 10 7.14 -7.19 13.25
C GLU A 10 7.36 -7.32 11.74
N GLU A 11 8.35 -6.61 11.20
CA GLU A 11 8.78 -6.80 9.83
C GLU A 11 9.00 -8.30 9.58
N ALA A 12 8.12 -8.92 8.78
CA ALA A 12 8.24 -10.35 8.47
C ALA A 12 9.67 -10.60 7.99
N SER A 13 10.36 -11.59 8.59
CA SER A 13 11.75 -11.86 8.26
C SER A 13 11.87 -12.24 6.77
N LEU A 14 13.06 -12.06 6.17
CA LEU A 14 13.33 -12.50 4.79
C LEU A 14 12.89 -13.97 4.56
N GLU A 15 13.10 -14.81 5.57
CA GLU A 15 12.73 -16.22 5.52
C GLU A 15 11.21 -16.42 5.48
N ASP A 16 10.45 -15.62 6.22
CA ASP A 16 8.99 -15.66 6.22
C ASP A 16 8.43 -15.17 4.89
N ARG A 17 9.08 -14.18 4.27
CA ARG A 17 8.71 -13.66 2.93
C ARG A 17 8.93 -14.69 1.83
N VAL A 18 10.08 -15.38 1.84
CA VAL A 18 10.39 -16.44 0.87
C VAL A 18 9.41 -17.61 1.01
N LYS A 19 9.10 -18.01 2.25
CA LYS A 19 8.07 -19.03 2.52
C LYS A 19 6.69 -18.59 2.04
N GLN A 20 6.34 -17.31 2.22
CA GLN A 20 5.07 -16.78 1.74
C GLN A 20 4.98 -16.85 0.20
N GLU A 21 6.04 -16.48 -0.51
CA GLU A 21 6.08 -16.58 -1.97
C GLU A 21 6.03 -18.03 -2.47
N GLU A 22 6.73 -18.95 -1.78
CA GLU A 22 6.63 -20.40 -2.04
C GLU A 22 5.20 -20.92 -1.82
N MET A 23 4.51 -20.47 -0.78
CA MET A 23 3.12 -20.85 -0.52
C MET A 23 2.17 -20.33 -1.61
N LEU A 24 2.41 -19.14 -2.17
CA LEU A 24 1.61 -18.60 -3.27
C LEU A 24 1.79 -19.38 -4.57
N HIS A 25 2.99 -19.93 -4.77
CA HIS A 25 3.32 -20.71 -5.96
C HIS A 25 3.22 -22.22 -5.77
N THR A 26 2.77 -22.70 -4.61
CA THR A 26 2.54 -24.12 -4.36
C THR A 26 1.06 -24.40 -4.07
N GLY A 27 0.53 -25.45 -4.69
CA GLY A 27 -0.84 -25.92 -4.53
C GLY A 27 -0.88 -27.40 -4.12
N LYS A 28 -2.00 -27.82 -3.54
CA LYS A 28 -2.26 -29.21 -3.16
C LYS A 28 -3.34 -29.79 -4.06
N LEU A 29 -3.03 -30.90 -4.72
CA LEU A 29 -3.99 -31.70 -5.49
C LEU A 29 -4.38 -32.93 -4.68
N HIS A 30 -5.66 -33.05 -4.36
CA HIS A 30 -6.23 -34.28 -3.81
C HIS A 30 -6.71 -35.17 -4.96
N LEU A 31 -6.02 -36.27 -5.20
CA LEU A 31 -6.34 -37.22 -6.26
C LEU A 31 -6.90 -38.51 -5.65
N LYS A 32 -8.11 -38.90 -6.08
CA LYS A 32 -8.73 -40.17 -5.72
C LYS A 32 -8.92 -41.04 -6.95
N ILE A 33 -8.28 -42.20 -6.96
CA ILE A 33 -8.41 -43.21 -8.01
C ILE A 33 -9.40 -44.26 -7.51
N SER A 34 -10.66 -44.15 -7.96
CA SER A 34 -11.75 -45.00 -7.50
C SER A 34 -11.76 -46.35 -8.21
N LYS A 35 -12.03 -46.36 -9.52
CA LYS A 35 -12.19 -47.56 -10.34
C LYS A 35 -11.95 -47.29 -11.81
N ALA A 36 -11.76 -48.34 -12.59
CA ALA A 36 -11.87 -48.32 -14.04
C ALA A 36 -12.88 -49.38 -14.47
N GLU A 37 -13.53 -49.18 -15.61
CA GLU A 37 -14.54 -50.08 -16.16
C GLU A 37 -14.16 -50.45 -17.59
N THR A 38 -14.51 -51.66 -18.01
CA THR A 38 -14.39 -52.13 -19.41
C THR A 38 -12.96 -52.08 -19.96
N LEU A 39 -11.95 -52.34 -19.12
CA LEU A 39 -10.57 -52.41 -19.60
C LEU A 39 -10.39 -53.57 -20.56
N ARG A 40 -9.67 -53.33 -21.66
CA ARG A 40 -9.34 -54.37 -22.65
C ARG A 40 -8.41 -55.41 -22.03
N ALA A 41 -8.66 -56.69 -22.30
CA ALA A 41 -7.72 -57.75 -21.95
C ALA A 41 -6.42 -57.58 -22.74
N ALA A 42 -5.29 -57.51 -22.03
CA ALA A 42 -3.97 -57.59 -22.61
C ALA A 42 -3.62 -59.08 -22.78
N ASP A 43 -3.20 -59.46 -23.99
CA ASP A 43 -2.63 -60.78 -24.30
C ASP A 43 -3.54 -62.00 -24.04
N GLY A 44 -4.87 -61.82 -24.06
CA GLY A 44 -5.83 -62.92 -23.87
C GLY A 44 -5.82 -63.54 -22.46
N ARG A 45 -5.18 -62.87 -21.50
CA ARG A 45 -5.13 -63.27 -20.09
C ARG A 45 -5.86 -62.24 -19.23
N ALA A 46 -6.14 -62.64 -17.98
CA ALA A 46 -6.72 -61.73 -17.01
C ALA A 46 -5.73 -60.59 -16.72
N ASN A 47 -6.23 -59.34 -16.70
CA ASN A 47 -5.37 -58.17 -16.57
C ASN A 47 -4.87 -57.99 -15.14
N ASP A 48 -3.58 -57.72 -15.03
CA ASP A 48 -2.96 -57.13 -13.84
C ASP A 48 -2.94 -55.62 -14.04
N THR A 49 -3.82 -54.92 -13.32
CA THR A 49 -4.09 -53.50 -13.55
C THR A 49 -3.57 -52.65 -12.42
N GLN A 50 -2.84 -51.59 -12.78
CA GLN A 50 -2.36 -50.57 -11.86
C GLN A 50 -2.42 -49.21 -12.56
N VAL A 51 -2.62 -48.15 -11.80
CA VAL A 51 -2.56 -46.78 -12.30
C VAL A 51 -1.24 -46.15 -11.83
N ARG A 52 -0.55 -45.49 -12.76
CA ARG A 52 0.65 -44.69 -12.47
C ARG A 52 0.39 -43.26 -12.90
N VAL A 53 0.65 -42.33 -12.00
CA VAL A 53 0.45 -40.90 -12.22
C VAL A 53 1.80 -40.26 -12.45
N PHE A 54 1.92 -39.51 -13.54
CA PHE A 54 3.13 -38.77 -13.89
C PHE A 54 2.81 -37.29 -14.01
N VAL A 55 3.82 -36.47 -13.74
CA VAL A 55 3.69 -35.01 -13.73
C VAL A 55 4.62 -34.43 -14.77
N ARG A 56 4.07 -33.50 -15.55
CA ARG A 56 4.78 -32.79 -16.60
C ARG A 56 4.64 -31.29 -16.37
N ASN A 57 5.77 -30.61 -16.33
CA ASN A 57 5.82 -29.16 -16.30
C ASN A 57 5.90 -28.62 -17.73
N GLU A 58 4.78 -28.10 -18.24
CA GLU A 58 4.66 -27.64 -19.63
C GLU A 58 5.53 -26.42 -19.96
N THR A 59 6.07 -25.72 -18.96
CA THR A 59 6.94 -24.56 -19.19
C THR A 59 8.34 -24.93 -19.64
N PHE A 60 8.71 -26.21 -19.55
CA PHE A 60 9.97 -26.74 -20.05
C PHE A 60 9.84 -27.18 -21.52
N GLY A 61 10.63 -26.57 -22.40
CA GLY A 61 10.73 -26.97 -23.79
C GLY A 61 11.50 -28.29 -23.97
N LYS A 62 11.55 -28.78 -25.21
CA LYS A 62 12.29 -30.01 -25.58
C LYS A 62 13.77 -29.98 -25.14
N ASN A 63 14.39 -28.80 -25.19
CA ASN A 63 15.81 -28.59 -24.90
C ASN A 63 16.06 -28.03 -23.49
N ASP A 64 15.00 -27.74 -22.71
CA ASP A 64 15.17 -27.33 -21.33
C ASP A 64 15.37 -28.58 -20.46
N SER A 65 16.37 -28.55 -19.57
CA SER A 65 16.55 -29.55 -18.54
C SER A 65 16.86 -28.88 -17.20
N ALA A 66 16.46 -29.53 -16.12
CA ALA A 66 16.80 -29.13 -14.76
C ALA A 66 16.90 -30.39 -13.88
N PRO A 67 17.52 -30.31 -12.68
CA PRO A 67 17.58 -31.45 -11.79
C PRO A 67 16.20 -32.05 -11.51
N GLY A 68 16.04 -33.34 -11.86
CA GLY A 68 14.78 -34.08 -11.72
C GLY A 68 13.70 -33.75 -12.75
N ILE A 69 14.01 -32.97 -13.80
CA ILE A 69 13.12 -32.65 -14.92
C ILE A 69 13.82 -33.03 -16.24
N GLY A 70 13.28 -34.03 -16.91
CA GLY A 70 13.75 -34.54 -18.19
C GLY A 70 13.18 -33.77 -19.39
N ALA A 71 13.40 -34.34 -20.58
CA ALA A 71 12.92 -33.74 -21.83
C ALA A 71 11.41 -33.47 -21.77
N TYR A 72 10.98 -32.36 -22.37
CA TYR A 72 9.58 -31.92 -22.39
C TYR A 72 8.95 -31.63 -21.03
N GLY A 73 9.75 -31.53 -19.96
CA GLY A 73 9.27 -31.19 -18.62
C GLY A 73 8.77 -32.37 -17.79
N TRP A 74 9.03 -33.61 -18.20
CA TRP A 74 8.64 -34.79 -17.42
C TRP A 74 9.49 -34.91 -16.15
N HIS A 75 8.87 -35.23 -15.02
CA HIS A 75 9.62 -35.53 -13.80
C HIS A 75 10.37 -36.86 -13.98
N VAL A 76 11.69 -36.82 -13.72
CA VAL A 76 12.57 -37.97 -13.89
C VAL A 76 13.43 -38.21 -12.66
N THR A 77 13.75 -39.47 -12.42
CA THR A 77 14.72 -39.87 -11.40
C THR A 77 16.15 -39.45 -11.81
N ARG A 78 17.13 -39.67 -10.92
CA ARG A 78 18.55 -39.47 -11.25
C ARG A 78 19.03 -40.31 -12.44
N SER A 79 18.36 -41.42 -12.75
CA SER A 79 18.69 -42.27 -13.90
C SER A 79 17.99 -41.83 -15.19
N GLY A 80 17.19 -40.76 -15.17
CA GLY A 80 16.45 -40.25 -16.32
C GLY A 80 15.15 -41.01 -16.62
N ALA A 81 14.79 -42.01 -15.82
CA ALA A 81 13.51 -42.71 -15.94
C ALA A 81 12.38 -41.83 -15.39
N HIS A 82 11.20 -41.87 -16.03
CA HIS A 82 10.02 -41.14 -15.55
C HIS A 82 9.63 -41.65 -14.16
N GLU A 83 9.54 -40.73 -13.20
CA GLU A 83 9.22 -41.07 -11.81
C GLU A 83 7.71 -40.92 -11.59
N PRO A 84 6.99 -42.02 -11.25
CA PRO A 84 5.57 -41.92 -10.94
C PRO A 84 5.41 -41.13 -9.62
N SER A 85 4.64 -40.04 -9.65
CA SER A 85 4.31 -39.27 -8.46
C SER A 85 3.34 -40.00 -7.54
N PHE A 86 2.56 -40.92 -8.11
CA PHE A 86 1.71 -41.85 -7.38
C PHE A 86 1.51 -43.14 -8.17
N GLN A 87 1.37 -44.27 -7.48
CA GLN A 87 1.09 -45.56 -8.08
C GLN A 87 0.13 -46.34 -7.18
N THR A 88 -0.93 -46.90 -7.76
CA THR A 88 -1.89 -47.74 -7.02
C THR A 88 -1.36 -49.16 -6.82
N ALA A 89 -1.99 -49.91 -5.91
CA ALA A 89 -1.83 -51.34 -5.84
C ALA A 89 -2.24 -52.03 -7.16
N ASN A 90 -1.63 -53.19 -7.41
CA ASN A 90 -1.96 -54.02 -8.57
C ASN A 90 -3.21 -54.86 -8.26
N VAL A 91 -4.26 -54.69 -9.06
CA VAL A 91 -5.49 -55.48 -8.99
C VAL A 91 -5.45 -56.52 -10.10
N ARG A 92 -5.39 -57.80 -9.69
CA ARG A 92 -5.33 -58.95 -10.59
C ARG A 92 -6.72 -59.40 -11.01
N GLY A 93 -6.84 -59.87 -12.24
CA GLY A 93 -7.92 -60.79 -12.61
C GLY A 93 -9.24 -60.16 -13.02
N GLY A 94 -9.29 -58.88 -13.38
CA GLY A 94 -10.56 -58.19 -13.66
C GLY A 94 -10.47 -57.11 -14.75
N THR A 95 -11.56 -56.93 -15.49
CA THR A 95 -11.75 -55.82 -16.45
C THR A 95 -12.29 -54.55 -15.79
N ASN A 96 -12.74 -54.67 -14.54
CA ASN A 96 -13.35 -53.60 -13.75
C ASN A 96 -12.62 -53.43 -12.39
N PRO A 97 -11.33 -53.05 -12.39
CA PRO A 97 -10.58 -52.91 -11.15
C PRO A 97 -11.11 -51.75 -10.30
N VAL A 98 -11.08 -51.96 -8.99
CA VAL A 98 -11.47 -50.98 -7.97
C VAL A 98 -10.29 -50.80 -7.04
N TRP A 99 -9.76 -49.57 -6.95
CA TRP A 99 -8.62 -49.22 -6.09
C TRP A 99 -9.07 -48.48 -4.84
N ASN A 100 -9.92 -47.46 -5.02
CA ASN A 100 -10.34 -46.53 -3.95
C ASN A 100 -9.17 -45.90 -3.17
N GLU A 101 -8.03 -45.72 -3.84
CA GLU A 101 -6.85 -45.12 -3.24
C GLU A 101 -6.87 -43.60 -3.45
N GLN A 102 -6.30 -42.88 -2.49
CA GLN A 102 -6.21 -41.43 -2.54
C GLN A 102 -4.80 -40.97 -2.17
N CYS A 103 -4.34 -39.91 -2.81
CA CYS A 103 -3.09 -39.25 -2.48
C CYS A 103 -3.25 -37.74 -2.52
N GLU A 104 -2.38 -37.05 -1.77
CA GLU A 104 -2.23 -35.60 -1.82
C GLU A 104 -0.87 -35.31 -2.46
N LEU A 105 -0.89 -34.60 -3.58
CA LEU A 105 0.30 -34.20 -4.32
C LEU A 105 0.49 -32.70 -4.18
N GLN A 106 1.69 -32.27 -3.77
CA GLN A 106 2.03 -30.86 -3.73
C GLN A 106 2.73 -30.46 -5.02
N PHE A 107 2.21 -29.46 -5.71
CA PHE A 107 2.73 -28.95 -6.96
C PHE A 107 3.19 -27.52 -6.81
N ALA A 108 4.33 -27.20 -7.43
CA ALA A 108 4.67 -25.82 -7.74
C ALA A 108 4.03 -25.42 -9.08
N THR A 109 3.69 -24.14 -9.24
CA THR A 109 3.31 -23.60 -10.55
C THR A 109 4.45 -23.80 -11.55
N GLY A 110 4.14 -24.11 -12.81
CA GLY A 110 5.15 -24.54 -13.78
C GLY A 110 6.30 -23.54 -13.95
N ALA A 111 5.97 -22.25 -14.04
CA ALA A 111 6.96 -21.18 -14.16
C ALA A 111 7.81 -21.00 -12.89
N PHE A 112 7.23 -21.23 -11.70
CA PHE A 112 7.97 -21.19 -10.45
C PHE A 112 8.97 -22.33 -10.34
N GLU A 113 8.52 -23.56 -10.60
CA GLU A 113 9.39 -24.74 -10.59
C GLU A 113 10.54 -24.61 -11.60
N ARG A 114 10.27 -24.07 -12.79
CA ARG A 114 11.31 -23.82 -13.80
C ARG A 114 12.38 -22.86 -13.30
N ARG A 115 12.00 -21.77 -12.62
CA ARG A 115 12.95 -20.81 -12.05
C ARG A 115 13.79 -21.42 -10.94
N VAL A 116 13.14 -22.07 -9.97
CA VAL A 116 13.80 -22.65 -8.80
C VAL A 116 14.76 -23.78 -9.19
N ARG A 117 14.40 -24.62 -10.17
CA ARG A 117 15.23 -25.78 -10.55
C ARG A 117 16.34 -25.46 -11.56
N LYS A 118 16.23 -24.39 -12.38
CA LYS A 118 17.28 -24.03 -13.36
C LYS A 118 18.59 -23.56 -12.74
N HIS A 119 18.59 -23.17 -11.46
CA HIS A 119 19.79 -22.80 -10.72
C HIS A 119 20.15 -23.91 -9.71
N PRO A 120 20.80 -25.01 -10.15
CA PRO A 120 21.26 -26.05 -9.24
C PRO A 120 22.37 -25.49 -8.35
N ALA A 121 22.02 -25.25 -7.09
CA ALA A 121 22.87 -24.60 -6.13
C ALA A 121 24.19 -25.35 -5.83
N GLY A 122 25.31 -24.61 -5.92
CA GLY A 122 26.59 -25.01 -5.33
C GLY A 122 26.55 -24.94 -3.80
N ARG A 123 27.31 -25.81 -3.10
CA ARG A 123 27.21 -26.10 -1.65
C ARG A 123 27.33 -24.92 -0.67
N ARG A 124 27.72 -23.71 -1.09
CA ARG A 124 27.87 -22.53 -0.19
C ARG A 124 26.97 -21.33 -0.54
N GLY A 125 26.33 -21.30 -1.71
CA GLY A 125 25.36 -20.26 -2.13
C GLY A 125 23.89 -20.70 -2.08
N ARG A 126 23.63 -21.89 -1.49
CA ARG A 126 22.37 -22.65 -1.62
C ARG A 126 21.11 -21.94 -1.19
N ARG A 127 21.21 -21.14 -0.15
CA ARG A 127 20.09 -20.40 0.41
C ARG A 127 19.85 -19.11 -0.38
N GLU A 128 20.92 -18.41 -0.70
CA GLU A 128 20.88 -17.07 -1.29
C GLU A 128 20.44 -17.09 -2.76
N GLU A 129 20.90 -18.07 -3.55
CA GLU A 129 20.47 -18.24 -4.95
C GLU A 129 19.01 -18.67 -5.05
N HIS A 130 18.55 -19.51 -4.11
CA HIS A 130 17.17 -19.95 -4.03
C HIS A 130 16.24 -18.78 -3.68
N GLU A 131 16.58 -18.01 -2.66
CA GLU A 131 15.85 -16.78 -2.27
C GLU A 131 15.74 -15.81 -3.46
N ALA A 132 16.82 -15.59 -4.21
CA ALA A 132 16.80 -14.74 -5.40
C ALA A 132 16.00 -15.32 -6.58
N ALA A 133 16.05 -16.63 -6.80
CA ALA A 133 15.34 -17.30 -7.90
C ALA A 133 13.82 -17.38 -7.68
N VAL A 134 13.39 -17.53 -6.42
CA VAL A 134 11.98 -17.46 -6.00
C VAL A 134 11.39 -16.09 -6.35
N LEU A 135 12.17 -15.04 -6.19
CA LEU A 135 11.76 -13.65 -6.31
C LEU A 135 11.99 -13.03 -7.72
N ASP A 136 12.75 -13.68 -8.61
CA ASP A 136 13.11 -13.10 -9.91
C ASP A 136 11.96 -13.12 -10.92
N ARG A 137 11.42 -11.93 -11.22
CA ARG A 137 10.51 -11.69 -12.34
C ARG A 137 11.34 -11.12 -13.50
N SER A 138 11.10 -11.60 -14.73
CA SER A 138 11.72 -11.07 -15.94
C SER A 138 11.22 -9.65 -16.21
N GLU A 139 11.88 -8.66 -15.61
CA GLU A 139 11.53 -7.26 -15.75
C GLU A 139 12.17 -6.62 -16.97
N LEU A 140 11.38 -5.81 -17.66
CA LEU A 140 11.86 -5.03 -18.77
C LEU A 140 12.43 -3.70 -18.26
N ARG A 141 13.73 -3.47 -18.48
CA ARG A 141 14.43 -2.25 -18.03
C ARG A 141 14.47 -1.21 -19.15
N ILE A 142 13.89 -0.04 -18.88
CA ILE A 142 13.94 1.16 -19.73
C ILE A 142 14.65 2.28 -18.95
N SER A 143 15.52 3.02 -19.62
CA SER A 143 16.29 4.12 -19.01
C SER A 143 15.92 5.45 -19.64
N PHE A 144 15.68 6.48 -18.82
CA PHE A 144 15.36 7.83 -19.27
C PHE A 144 16.44 8.82 -18.80
N GLY A 145 16.75 9.83 -19.62
CA GLY A 145 17.71 10.88 -19.28
C GLY A 145 18.41 11.45 -20.52
N ASN A 146 18.76 12.74 -20.44
CA ASN A 146 19.33 13.46 -21.57
C ASN A 146 20.85 13.20 -21.64
N GLU A 147 21.33 12.65 -22.77
CA GLU A 147 22.75 12.42 -23.07
C GLU A 147 23.32 13.51 -24.00
N ASP A 148 23.09 14.79 -23.69
CA ASP A 148 23.75 15.89 -24.41
C ASP A 148 25.29 15.83 -24.30
N SER A 149 25.85 14.95 -23.45
CA SER A 149 27.30 14.69 -23.38
C SER A 149 27.78 13.48 -24.21
N ALA A 150 26.91 12.77 -24.93
CA ALA A 150 27.27 11.46 -25.49
C ALA A 150 26.58 11.10 -26.82
N ALA A 151 26.29 12.07 -27.68
CA ALA A 151 25.83 11.84 -29.07
C ALA A 151 26.79 11.01 -29.97
N GLY A 152 27.83 10.41 -29.42
CA GLY A 152 28.71 9.42 -30.06
C GLY A 152 29.16 8.26 -29.16
N SER A 153 28.60 8.09 -27.96
CA SER A 153 28.99 6.98 -27.08
C SER A 153 28.27 5.69 -27.45
N SER A 154 28.96 4.55 -27.35
CA SER A 154 28.41 3.22 -27.59
C SER A 154 27.21 2.87 -26.70
N ARG A 155 26.96 3.64 -25.63
CA ARG A 155 25.87 3.42 -24.66
C ARG A 155 24.49 3.82 -25.19
N SER A 156 24.41 4.70 -26.18
CA SER A 156 23.14 5.07 -26.83
C SER A 156 22.50 3.92 -27.62
N ARG A 157 23.30 2.90 -27.97
CA ARG A 157 22.85 1.67 -28.63
C ARG A 157 22.47 0.55 -27.66
N GLU A 158 22.61 0.76 -26.36
CA GLU A 158 22.25 -0.26 -25.37
C GLU A 158 20.72 -0.48 -25.34
N PRO A 159 20.26 -1.74 -25.31
CA PRO A 159 18.84 -2.05 -25.20
C PRO A 159 18.18 -1.35 -23.99
N GLY A 160 17.04 -0.71 -24.23
CA GLY A 160 16.30 0.08 -23.24
C GLY A 160 16.68 1.56 -23.20
N ARG A 161 17.60 2.02 -24.07
CA ARG A 161 17.97 3.44 -24.26
C ARG A 161 17.74 3.95 -25.69
N ARG A 162 17.42 3.05 -26.65
CA ARG A 162 17.35 3.38 -28.08
C ARG A 162 16.10 4.18 -28.46
N HIS A 163 15.13 4.28 -27.56
CA HIS A 163 13.85 4.92 -27.80
C HIS A 163 13.89 6.45 -27.95
N GLY A 164 14.92 7.13 -27.42
CA GLY A 164 15.07 8.59 -27.52
C GLY A 164 13.85 9.37 -27.00
N VAL A 165 13.32 8.94 -25.86
CA VAL A 165 12.19 9.61 -25.19
C VAL A 165 12.72 10.17 -23.90
N ASP A 166 12.61 11.49 -23.73
CA ASP A 166 13.03 12.18 -22.51
C ASP A 166 11.86 12.40 -21.57
N ILE A 167 12.16 12.46 -20.28
CA ILE A 167 11.20 12.83 -19.24
C ILE A 167 11.72 14.10 -18.57
N LEU A 168 10.85 15.09 -18.45
CA LEU A 168 11.18 16.34 -17.79
C LEU A 168 10.68 16.30 -16.34
N LEU A 169 11.37 17.01 -15.43
CA LEU A 169 10.95 17.06 -14.02
C LEU A 169 9.57 17.70 -13.84
N GLY A 170 9.18 18.62 -14.74
CA GLY A 170 7.86 19.25 -14.75
C GLY A 170 6.73 18.34 -15.20
N GLU A 171 7.01 17.12 -15.67
CA GLU A 171 5.98 16.21 -16.17
C GLU A 171 5.32 15.43 -15.05
N THR A 172 4.01 15.22 -15.22
CA THR A 172 3.20 14.45 -14.27
C THR A 172 3.50 12.96 -14.40
N VAL A 173 3.36 12.23 -13.30
CA VAL A 173 3.46 10.76 -13.27
C VAL A 173 2.44 10.12 -14.22
N HIS A 174 1.28 10.76 -14.41
CA HIS A 174 0.32 10.34 -15.43
C HIS A 174 0.90 10.41 -16.85
N SER A 175 1.49 11.56 -17.22
CA SER A 175 2.07 11.75 -18.55
C SER A 175 3.26 10.83 -18.83
N PHE A 176 4.03 10.49 -17.78
CA PHE A 176 5.11 9.52 -17.85
C PHE A 176 4.67 8.16 -18.38
N ARG A 177 3.49 7.65 -18.01
CA ARG A 177 3.00 6.35 -18.52
C ARG A 177 2.84 6.36 -20.03
N ASN A 178 2.34 7.47 -20.60
CA ASN A 178 2.21 7.62 -22.04
C ASN A 178 3.58 7.66 -22.73
N LYS A 179 4.56 8.32 -22.11
CA LYS A 179 5.95 8.34 -22.58
C LYS A 179 6.63 6.99 -22.47
N LEU A 180 6.37 6.23 -21.41
CA LEU A 180 6.87 4.87 -21.25
C LEU A 180 6.28 3.95 -22.32
N ARG A 181 4.98 4.07 -22.62
CA ARG A 181 4.36 3.35 -23.73
C ARG A 181 5.07 3.66 -25.06
N LEU A 182 5.24 4.95 -25.36
CA LEU A 182 5.97 5.38 -26.56
C LEU A 182 7.42 4.88 -26.58
N ALA A 183 8.08 4.85 -25.42
CA ALA A 183 9.44 4.32 -25.29
C ALA A 183 9.49 2.81 -25.61
N CYS A 184 8.56 2.02 -25.09
CA CYS A 184 8.43 0.59 -25.39
C CYS A 184 8.16 0.35 -26.89
N GLU A 185 7.29 1.14 -27.52
CA GLU A 185 7.00 1.03 -28.97
C GLU A 185 8.25 1.29 -29.83
N ARG A 186 9.00 2.36 -29.51
CA ARG A 186 10.23 2.71 -30.23
C ARG A 186 11.34 1.70 -29.97
N GLU A 187 11.46 1.21 -28.75
CA GLU A 187 12.44 0.16 -28.40
C GLU A 187 12.10 -1.15 -29.13
N ALA A 188 10.81 -1.52 -29.23
CA ALA A 188 10.36 -2.69 -29.99
C ALA A 188 10.67 -2.57 -31.49
N ALA A 189 10.57 -1.36 -32.05
CA ALA A 189 10.89 -1.11 -33.45
C ALA A 189 12.39 -1.29 -33.73
N ALA A 190 13.25 -0.97 -32.76
CA ALA A 190 14.70 -1.12 -32.83
C ALA A 190 15.22 -2.50 -32.39
N GLU A 191 14.35 -3.38 -31.86
CA GLU A 191 14.74 -4.70 -31.35
C GLU A 191 14.80 -5.75 -32.47
N GLU A 192 15.91 -6.50 -32.50
CA GLU A 192 16.15 -7.54 -33.50
C GLU A 192 15.61 -8.91 -33.04
N ASP A 193 15.65 -9.19 -31.73
CA ASP A 193 15.14 -10.44 -31.17
C ASP A 193 13.61 -10.46 -31.18
N PRO A 194 12.96 -11.41 -31.91
CA PRO A 194 11.51 -11.47 -32.00
C PRO A 194 10.83 -11.72 -30.65
N ALA A 195 11.46 -12.45 -29.72
CA ALA A 195 10.86 -12.72 -28.41
C ALA A 195 10.80 -11.44 -27.57
N ARG A 196 11.90 -10.70 -27.52
CA ARG A 196 11.99 -9.44 -26.78
C ARG A 196 11.17 -8.33 -27.42
N LYS A 197 11.11 -8.28 -28.76
CA LYS A 197 10.23 -7.38 -29.50
C LYS A 197 8.76 -7.61 -29.16
N ALA A 198 8.30 -8.87 -29.16
CA ALA A 198 6.94 -9.20 -28.77
C ALA A 198 6.64 -8.81 -27.30
N GLN A 199 7.62 -8.99 -26.40
CA GLN A 199 7.49 -8.56 -25.01
C GLN A 199 7.33 -7.04 -24.89
N LEU A 200 8.15 -6.25 -25.60
CA LEU A 200 8.07 -4.79 -25.61
C LEU A 200 6.73 -4.28 -26.18
N GLN A 201 6.25 -4.90 -27.26
CA GLN A 201 4.95 -4.60 -27.86
C GLN A 201 3.81 -4.90 -26.88
N ALA A 202 3.82 -6.08 -26.27
CA ALA A 202 2.83 -6.45 -25.25
C ALA A 202 2.85 -5.48 -24.07
N CYS A 203 4.04 -5.05 -23.61
CA CYS A 203 4.15 -4.03 -22.56
C CYS A 203 3.52 -2.70 -22.99
N ALA A 204 3.78 -2.22 -24.20
CA ALA A 204 3.19 -0.98 -24.71
C ALA A 204 1.65 -1.05 -24.77
N GLU A 205 1.10 -2.18 -25.22
CA GLU A 205 -0.35 -2.40 -25.32
C GLU A 205 -1.03 -2.53 -23.96
N GLN A 206 -0.35 -3.13 -22.97
CA GLN A 206 -0.92 -3.38 -21.64
C GLN A 206 -0.89 -2.16 -20.73
N ILE A 207 0.06 -1.23 -20.90
CA ILE A 207 0.16 -0.02 -20.08
C ILE A 207 -1.12 0.81 -20.23
N SER A 208 -1.87 0.90 -19.13
CA SER A 208 -3.19 1.53 -19.07
C SER A 208 -3.37 2.35 -17.80
N SER A 209 -4.53 2.99 -17.64
CA SER A 209 -4.88 3.75 -16.43
C SER A 209 -4.87 2.92 -15.15
N ARG A 210 -5.02 1.58 -15.26
CA ARG A 210 -4.96 0.61 -14.16
C ARG A 210 -3.56 0.36 -13.61
N HIS A 211 -2.53 0.80 -14.34
CA HIS A 211 -1.14 0.62 -13.92
C HIS A 211 -0.72 1.76 -13.00
N ALA A 212 -0.17 1.40 -11.86
CA ALA A 212 0.43 2.33 -10.92
C ALA A 212 1.94 2.47 -11.20
N VAL A 213 2.42 3.70 -11.14
CA VAL A 213 3.86 4.00 -11.16
C VAL A 213 4.32 4.02 -9.72
N MET A 214 5.33 3.24 -9.40
CA MET A 214 5.88 3.13 -8.07
C MET A 214 7.38 3.47 -8.09
N VAL A 215 7.88 4.04 -7.01
CA VAL A 215 9.30 4.31 -6.80
C VAL A 215 9.88 3.33 -5.79
N PHE A 216 11.12 2.94 -6.01
CA PHE A 216 11.87 2.12 -5.07
C PHE A 216 12.22 2.94 -3.82
N VAL A 217 11.86 2.42 -2.65
CA VAL A 217 12.17 3.03 -1.35
C VAL A 217 13.06 2.07 -0.58
N PRO A 218 14.39 2.30 -0.57
CA PRO A 218 15.32 1.41 0.12
C PRO A 218 15.09 1.41 1.63
N SER A 219 15.31 0.27 2.28
CA SER A 219 15.28 0.13 3.74
C SER A 219 16.34 1.02 4.42
N PRO A 220 16.18 1.35 5.72
CA PRO A 220 17.20 2.08 6.48
C PRO A 220 18.59 1.44 6.37
N LYS A 221 18.65 0.10 6.45
CA LYS A 221 19.90 -0.66 6.32
C LYS A 221 20.54 -0.49 4.95
N LEU A 222 19.76 -0.56 3.87
CA LEU A 222 20.28 -0.37 2.52
C LEU A 222 20.77 1.07 2.30
N ARG A 223 20.06 2.06 2.86
CA ARG A 223 20.49 3.46 2.86
C ARG A 223 21.79 3.69 3.63
N GLU A 224 21.96 3.07 4.79
CA GLU A 224 23.20 3.15 5.57
C GLU A 224 24.39 2.58 4.79
N LEU A 225 24.22 1.42 4.15
CA LEU A 225 25.27 0.82 3.32
C LEU A 225 25.64 1.70 2.12
N HIS A 226 24.66 2.39 1.54
CA HIS A 226 24.88 3.38 0.49
C HIS A 226 25.65 4.61 1.02
N GLN A 227 25.25 5.18 2.15
CA GLN A 227 25.90 6.33 2.79
C GLN A 227 27.36 6.03 3.17
N GLN A 228 27.66 4.80 3.57
CA GLN A 228 29.03 4.33 3.84
C GLN A 228 29.85 4.09 2.56
N GLN A 229 29.33 4.40 1.37
CA GLN A 229 29.93 4.14 0.06
C GLN A 229 30.25 2.65 -0.17
N ARG A 230 29.52 1.75 0.50
CA ARG A 230 29.69 0.28 0.37
C ARG A 230 28.83 -0.29 -0.76
N GLU A 231 28.48 0.51 -1.76
CA GLU A 231 27.68 0.08 -2.93
C GLU A 231 28.30 -1.09 -3.71
N LYS A 232 29.64 -1.16 -3.73
CA LYS A 232 30.36 -2.26 -4.39
C LYS A 232 30.40 -3.54 -3.54
N SER A 233 29.97 -3.48 -2.28
CA SER A 233 29.99 -4.64 -1.39
C SER A 233 28.99 -5.70 -1.83
N HIS A 234 29.32 -6.96 -1.53
CA HIS A 234 28.42 -8.09 -1.77
C HIS A 234 27.12 -7.94 -0.98
N GLU A 235 27.21 -7.47 0.27
CA GLU A 235 26.03 -7.27 1.14
C GLU A 235 25.07 -6.24 0.55
N TYR A 236 25.56 -5.08 0.08
CA TYR A 236 24.73 -4.07 -0.57
C TYR A 236 24.03 -4.62 -1.80
N ARG A 237 24.77 -5.25 -2.73
CA ARG A 237 24.21 -5.80 -3.97
C ARG A 237 23.17 -6.88 -3.69
N LYS A 238 23.41 -7.73 -2.71
CA LYS A 238 22.47 -8.78 -2.27
C LYS A 238 21.19 -8.15 -1.72
N LEU A 239 21.31 -7.24 -0.75
CA LEU A 239 20.17 -6.61 -0.12
C LEU A 239 19.36 -5.79 -1.13
N TYR A 240 20.03 -5.04 -2.00
CA TYR A 240 19.39 -4.29 -3.09
C TYR A 240 18.58 -5.22 -4.00
N LYS A 241 19.14 -6.35 -4.45
CA LYS A 241 18.43 -7.28 -5.34
C LYS A 241 17.18 -7.87 -4.69
N ILE A 242 17.26 -8.20 -3.39
CA ILE A 242 16.14 -8.73 -2.62
C ILE A 242 15.06 -7.67 -2.45
N GLU A 243 15.42 -6.47 -1.98
CA GLU A 243 14.46 -5.38 -1.76
C GLU A 243 13.84 -4.91 -3.07
N GLU A 244 14.58 -4.89 -4.18
CA GLU A 244 14.08 -4.55 -5.51
C GLU A 244 12.94 -5.48 -5.95
N GLN A 245 13.02 -6.77 -5.61
CA GLN A 245 11.98 -7.73 -5.97
C GLN A 245 10.78 -7.68 -5.01
N ASP A 246 11.00 -7.27 -3.76
CA ASP A 246 9.97 -7.16 -2.72
C ASP A 246 8.96 -6.03 -3.03
N HIS A 247 7.69 -6.39 -3.20
CA HIS A 247 6.60 -5.46 -3.45
C HIS A 247 6.44 -4.39 -2.37
N SER A 248 6.76 -4.69 -1.11
CA SER A 248 6.62 -3.75 0.00
C SER A 248 7.62 -2.59 -0.04
N SER A 249 8.75 -2.77 -0.74
CA SER A 249 9.77 -1.74 -0.96
C SER A 249 9.39 -0.72 -2.03
N TRP A 250 8.23 -0.88 -2.69
CA TRP A 250 7.76 0.00 -3.75
C TRP A 250 6.64 0.91 -3.25
N GLN A 251 6.84 2.22 -3.37
CA GLN A 251 5.87 3.25 -3.00
C GLN A 251 5.14 3.75 -4.25
N PRO A 252 3.81 3.66 -4.35
CA PRO A 252 3.07 4.30 -5.43
C PRO A 252 3.24 5.82 -5.42
N LEU A 253 3.40 6.37 -6.62
CA LEU A 253 3.44 7.80 -6.87
C LEU A 253 2.05 8.27 -7.32
N ASP A 254 1.71 9.49 -6.90
CA ASP A 254 0.46 10.15 -7.28
C ASP A 254 0.49 10.54 -8.76
N PRO A 255 -0.47 10.07 -9.59
CA PRO A 255 -0.54 10.39 -11.01
C PRO A 255 -0.57 11.88 -11.33
N ILE A 256 -1.10 12.72 -10.43
CA ILE A 256 -1.29 14.16 -10.66
C ILE A 256 0.00 14.93 -10.36
N ARG A 257 0.86 14.41 -9.48
CA ARG A 257 2.11 15.06 -9.11
C ARG A 257 3.16 14.91 -10.20
N THR A 258 4.07 15.88 -10.26
CA THR A 258 5.22 15.86 -11.17
C THR A 258 6.45 15.27 -10.52
N PHE A 259 7.44 14.83 -11.31
CA PHE A 259 8.71 14.34 -10.76
C PHE A 259 9.45 15.38 -9.91
N ASN A 260 9.27 16.67 -10.19
CA ASN A 260 9.84 17.75 -9.39
C ASN A 260 9.32 17.73 -7.94
N HIS A 261 8.04 17.40 -7.73
CA HIS A 261 7.47 17.25 -6.37
C HIS A 261 8.14 16.12 -5.58
N TYR A 262 8.74 15.16 -6.28
CA TYR A 262 9.39 14.00 -5.72
C TYR A 262 10.92 14.10 -5.72
N ALA A 263 11.49 15.14 -6.34
CA ALA A 263 12.93 15.29 -6.54
C ALA A 263 13.70 15.31 -5.21
N ALA A 264 13.16 16.01 -4.21
CA ALA A 264 13.79 16.12 -2.89
C ALA A 264 13.88 14.80 -2.12
N MET A 265 12.90 13.90 -2.27
CA MET A 265 12.89 12.63 -1.52
C MET A 265 13.55 11.48 -2.27
N TYR A 266 13.37 11.43 -3.59
CA TYR A 266 13.78 10.29 -4.41
C TYR A 266 14.90 10.64 -5.40
N GLY A 267 15.45 11.86 -5.31
CA GLY A 267 16.61 12.28 -6.10
C GLY A 267 16.34 12.39 -7.59
N PHE A 268 15.08 12.51 -8.04
CA PHE A 268 14.78 12.69 -9.45
C PHE A 268 15.45 13.97 -9.97
N GLY A 269 16.14 13.85 -11.11
CA GLY A 269 16.94 14.94 -11.69
C GLY A 269 18.40 14.94 -11.24
N HIS A 270 18.78 14.12 -10.26
CA HIS A 270 20.17 13.98 -9.82
C HIS A 270 20.76 12.63 -10.30
N PRO A 271 21.83 12.61 -11.13
CA PRO A 271 22.34 11.39 -11.77
C PRO A 271 22.74 10.26 -10.82
N GLN A 272 23.16 10.59 -9.60
CA GLN A 272 23.63 9.62 -8.61
C GLN A 272 22.59 9.23 -7.56
N MET A 273 21.51 10.01 -7.41
CA MET A 273 20.55 9.85 -6.30
C MET A 273 19.17 9.39 -6.76
N SER A 274 18.93 9.39 -8.08
CA SER A 274 17.64 9.02 -8.66
C SER A 274 17.26 7.57 -8.35
N GLN A 275 16.12 7.38 -7.71
CA GLN A 275 15.57 6.05 -7.44
C GLN A 275 14.93 5.42 -8.69
N ARG A 276 14.87 4.08 -8.71
CA ARG A 276 14.23 3.33 -9.80
C ARG A 276 12.71 3.46 -9.74
N LEU A 277 12.09 3.39 -10.91
CA LEU A 277 10.65 3.32 -11.08
C LEU A 277 10.23 1.93 -11.53
N ARG A 278 9.07 1.47 -11.08
CA ARG A 278 8.40 0.25 -11.51
C ARG A 278 6.97 0.56 -11.87
N VAL A 279 6.50 0.03 -12.99
CA VAL A 279 5.11 0.14 -13.40
C VAL A 279 4.48 -1.24 -13.27
N ALA A 280 3.43 -1.34 -12.46
CA ALA A 280 2.72 -2.59 -12.22
C ALA A 280 1.22 -2.37 -12.32
N GLU A 281 0.49 -3.38 -12.77
CA GLU A 281 -0.98 -3.36 -12.75
C GLU A 281 -1.49 -3.38 -11.30
N GLY A 282 -2.47 -2.53 -11.00
CA GLY A 282 -3.18 -2.51 -9.72
C GLY A 282 -4.09 -3.72 -9.52
N SER A 283 -3.52 -4.93 -9.52
CA SER A 283 -4.25 -6.17 -9.28
C SER A 283 -4.56 -6.37 -7.79
N GLU A 284 -5.56 -7.21 -7.48
CA GLU A 284 -5.84 -7.60 -6.09
C GLU A 284 -4.62 -8.27 -5.43
N GLU A 285 -3.81 -8.98 -6.20
CA GLU A 285 -2.56 -9.58 -5.71
C GLU A 285 -1.57 -8.50 -5.25
N LEU A 286 -1.40 -7.42 -6.03
CA LEU A 286 -0.53 -6.30 -5.63
C LEU A 286 -1.06 -5.62 -4.37
N ARG A 287 -2.38 -5.46 -4.24
CA ARG A 287 -3.04 -4.89 -3.05
C ARG A 287 -2.80 -5.72 -1.80
N VAL A 288 -2.79 -7.06 -1.92
CA VAL A 288 -2.50 -7.96 -0.79
C VAL A 288 -1.02 -7.94 -0.42
N ARG A 289 -0.13 -7.91 -1.43
CA ARG A 289 1.32 -8.00 -1.22
C ARG A 289 1.98 -6.68 -0.82
N ASN A 290 1.44 -5.53 -1.25
CA ASN A 290 1.99 -4.21 -0.98
C ASN A 290 1.03 -3.38 -0.13
N ASN A 291 1.33 -3.27 1.17
CA ASN A 291 0.54 -2.46 2.10
C ASN A 291 0.54 -0.96 1.71
N ARG A 292 1.65 -0.42 1.20
CA ARG A 292 1.74 0.98 0.75
C ARG A 292 0.81 1.23 -0.43
N PHE A 293 0.75 0.28 -1.37
CA PHE A 293 -0.19 0.33 -2.48
C PHE A 293 -1.65 0.31 -2.02
N ARG A 294 -1.97 -0.59 -1.09
CA ARG A 294 -3.32 -0.67 -0.51
C ARG A 294 -3.74 0.62 0.19
N LEU A 295 -2.86 1.22 0.99
CA LEU A 295 -3.14 2.49 1.68
C LEU A 295 -3.33 3.63 0.67
N PHE A 296 -2.46 3.71 -0.33
CA PHE A 296 -2.58 4.68 -1.41
C PHE A 296 -3.90 4.56 -2.18
N GLU A 297 -4.34 3.35 -2.53
CA GLU A 297 -5.64 3.18 -3.19
C GLU A 297 -6.82 3.57 -2.29
N GLN A 298 -6.76 3.25 -0.99
CA GLN A 298 -7.79 3.67 -0.04
C GLN A 298 -7.84 5.20 0.08
N GLU A 299 -6.70 5.87 0.09
CA GLU A 299 -6.60 7.32 0.10
C GLU A 299 -7.14 7.95 -1.18
N GLN A 300 -6.70 7.46 -2.35
CA GLN A 300 -7.22 7.90 -3.65
C GLN A 300 -8.73 7.70 -3.74
N GLN A 301 -9.25 6.58 -3.24
CA GLN A 301 -10.68 6.30 -3.22
C GLN A 301 -11.43 7.18 -2.21
N ARG A 302 -10.82 7.49 -1.06
CA ARG A 302 -11.35 8.47 -0.09
C ARG A 302 -11.53 9.83 -0.76
N TRP A 303 -10.53 10.28 -1.51
CA TRP A 303 -10.58 11.56 -2.21
C TRP A 303 -11.57 11.56 -3.38
N ALA A 304 -11.64 10.45 -4.15
CA ALA A 304 -12.51 10.35 -5.31
C ALA A 304 -14.01 10.18 -4.97
N ARG A 305 -14.36 9.46 -3.89
CA ARG A 305 -15.76 9.09 -3.62
C ARG A 305 -16.63 10.20 -3.03
N ARG A 306 -16.07 11.06 -2.18
CA ARG A 306 -16.84 12.14 -1.53
C ARG A 306 -16.58 13.52 -2.11
N GLY A 307 -15.51 13.68 -2.90
CA GLY A 307 -14.96 15.00 -3.20
C GLY A 307 -14.42 15.61 -1.91
N VAL A 308 -13.12 15.86 -1.85
CA VAL A 308 -12.52 16.41 -0.62
C VAL A 308 -13.19 17.73 -0.21
N GLU A 309 -13.69 18.49 -1.17
CA GLU A 309 -14.40 19.76 -0.98
C GLU A 309 -15.71 19.63 -0.19
N ALA A 310 -16.38 18.47 -0.22
CA ALA A 310 -17.63 18.23 0.50
C ALA A 310 -17.40 17.73 1.94
N GLN A 311 -16.15 17.62 2.37
CA GLN A 311 -15.81 17.08 3.68
C GLN A 311 -16.15 18.09 4.78
N ASN A 312 -17.14 17.75 5.61
CA ASN A 312 -17.59 18.58 6.72
C ASN A 312 -18.07 17.66 7.85
N THR A 313 -17.13 17.20 8.67
CA THR A 313 -17.39 16.34 9.84
C THR A 313 -17.14 17.12 11.13
N GLU A 314 -17.44 16.52 12.28
CA GLU A 314 -17.21 17.13 13.60
C GLU A 314 -15.71 17.22 13.94
N THR A 315 -14.88 16.36 13.36
CA THR A 315 -13.43 16.30 13.62
C THR A 315 -12.60 17.00 12.55
N GLU A 316 -12.99 16.88 11.28
CA GLU A 316 -12.29 17.48 10.13
C GLU A 316 -13.26 18.12 9.13
N CYS A 317 -12.89 19.25 8.55
CA CYS A 317 -13.58 19.82 7.40
C CYS A 317 -12.60 20.35 6.35
N TYR A 318 -13.10 20.51 5.14
CA TYR A 318 -12.33 21.11 4.06
C TYR A 318 -12.23 22.62 4.22
N GLY A 319 -11.07 23.17 3.87
CA GLY A 319 -10.84 24.60 3.90
C GLY A 319 -9.57 24.98 3.16
N TYR A 320 -9.14 26.21 3.43
CA TYR A 320 -7.91 26.78 2.97
C TYR A 320 -7.07 27.15 4.18
N ALA A 321 -5.78 26.85 4.13
CA ALA A 321 -4.84 27.22 5.17
C ALA A 321 -3.70 28.03 4.55
N GLN A 322 -3.19 29.00 5.29
CA GLN A 322 -2.04 29.78 4.86
C GLN A 322 -0.78 28.92 4.95
N PHE A 323 -0.07 28.78 3.82
CA PHE A 323 1.20 28.09 3.73
C PHE A 323 2.32 29.11 3.51
N THR A 324 3.30 29.12 4.41
CA THR A 324 4.52 29.91 4.26
C THR A 324 5.59 29.06 3.59
N HIS A 325 6.04 29.49 2.42
CA HIS A 325 7.08 28.83 1.64
C HIS A 325 8.46 29.13 2.22
N PRO A 326 9.20 28.12 2.72
CA PRO A 326 10.51 28.37 3.31
C PRO A 326 11.58 28.69 2.26
N GLN A 327 11.35 28.32 0.99
CA GLN A 327 12.37 28.39 -0.07
C GLN A 327 12.41 29.73 -0.82
N ASP A 328 11.37 30.55 -0.73
CA ASP A 328 11.24 31.80 -1.47
C ASP A 328 11.25 33.05 -0.55
N GLY A 329 11.86 32.92 0.63
CA GLY A 329 11.96 34.02 1.59
C GLY A 329 10.71 34.21 2.44
N GLY A 330 9.86 33.19 2.57
CA GLY A 330 8.69 33.23 3.44
C GLY A 330 7.45 33.79 2.76
N SER A 331 7.31 33.62 1.44
CA SER A 331 6.08 34.01 0.76
C SER A 331 4.90 33.21 1.30
N VAL A 332 3.71 33.81 1.29
CA VAL A 332 2.49 33.20 1.82
C VAL A 332 1.48 32.96 0.71
N GLU A 333 0.88 31.77 0.70
CA GLU A 333 -0.23 31.45 -0.19
C GLU A 333 -1.31 30.65 0.53
N TRP A 334 -2.56 30.80 0.11
CA TRP A 334 -3.67 29.99 0.60
C TRP A 334 -3.73 28.66 -0.16
N ARG A 335 -3.73 27.55 0.56
CA ARG A 335 -3.78 26.19 -0.03
C ARG A 335 -4.95 25.39 0.50
N HIS A 336 -5.48 24.52 -0.36
CA HIS A 336 -6.46 23.52 0.03
C HIS A 336 -5.91 22.59 1.12
N ALA A 337 -6.66 22.48 2.21
CA ALA A 337 -6.29 21.67 3.36
C ALA A 337 -7.53 21.01 3.99
N LEU A 338 -7.31 19.87 4.64
CA LEU A 338 -8.22 19.35 5.64
C LEU A 338 -7.86 19.96 6.98
N ILE A 339 -8.82 20.62 7.58
CA ILE A 339 -8.68 21.35 8.83
C ILE A 339 -9.29 20.49 9.94
N GLU A 340 -8.48 20.17 10.94
CA GLU A 340 -8.86 19.47 12.15
C GLU A 340 -8.82 20.42 13.35
N ARG A 341 -9.77 20.29 14.27
CA ARG A 341 -9.78 21.07 15.52
C ARG A 341 -8.80 20.44 16.51
N VAL A 342 -7.86 21.24 17.03
CA VAL A 342 -6.95 20.78 18.09
C VAL A 342 -7.65 20.91 19.44
N GLU A 343 -7.72 19.83 20.21
CA GLU A 343 -8.23 19.88 21.58
C GLU A 343 -7.24 20.64 22.46
N HIS A 344 -7.68 21.74 23.07
CA HIS A 344 -6.88 22.47 24.04
C HIS A 344 -6.96 21.78 25.40
N PRO A 345 -5.83 21.62 26.13
CA PRO A 345 -5.85 21.10 27.48
C PRO A 345 -6.72 21.99 28.39
N ALA A 346 -7.52 21.35 29.24
CA ALA A 346 -8.45 22.01 30.15
C ALA A 346 -7.73 23.05 31.03
N GLY A 347 -7.93 24.34 30.76
CA GLY A 347 -7.35 25.43 31.55
C GLY A 347 -7.10 26.73 30.78
N ASP A 348 -7.06 26.71 29.45
CA ASP A 348 -6.65 27.86 28.64
C ASP A 348 -7.85 28.55 27.94
N SER A 349 -8.86 28.93 28.73
CA SER A 349 -10.14 29.48 28.25
C SER A 349 -10.05 30.83 27.53
N GLY A 350 -8.84 31.40 27.36
CA GLY A 350 -8.59 32.67 26.69
C GLY A 350 -7.62 32.60 25.50
N ALA A 351 -7.06 31.43 25.19
CA ALA A 351 -6.15 31.30 24.05
C ALA A 351 -6.93 31.33 22.71
N PRO A 352 -6.37 31.96 21.66
CA PRO A 352 -6.97 31.92 20.33
C PRO A 352 -7.04 30.48 19.83
N ARG A 353 -8.13 30.14 19.12
CA ARG A 353 -8.35 28.79 18.59
C ARG A 353 -7.22 28.43 17.62
N ARG A 354 -6.76 27.18 17.72
CA ARG A 354 -5.76 26.62 16.80
C ARG A 354 -6.34 25.43 16.05
N PHE A 355 -5.94 25.31 14.80
CA PHE A 355 -6.36 24.24 13.91
C PHE A 355 -5.15 23.50 13.38
N ARG A 356 -5.31 22.20 13.16
CA ARG A 356 -4.31 21.39 12.48
C ARG A 356 -4.69 21.29 11.00
N ALA A 357 -3.90 21.94 10.15
CA ALA A 357 -4.12 21.96 8.70
C ALA A 357 -3.27 20.90 8.00
N SER A 358 -3.95 19.93 7.37
CA SER A 358 -3.36 18.88 6.53
C SER A 358 -3.52 19.26 5.05
N PHE A 359 -2.48 19.84 4.47
CA PHE A 359 -2.49 20.36 3.09
C PHE A 359 -2.54 19.24 2.03
N LEU A 360 -3.55 19.29 1.15
CA LEU A 360 -3.81 18.23 0.15
C LEU A 360 -2.72 18.12 -0.92
N TYR A 361 -2.19 19.26 -1.35
CA TYR A 361 -1.23 19.36 -2.44
C TYR A 361 0.03 20.09 -1.96
N THR A 362 0.82 19.44 -1.11
CA THR A 362 2.11 20.00 -0.66
C THR A 362 3.25 19.35 -1.42
N PRO A 363 4.19 20.13 -1.98
CA PRO A 363 5.49 19.59 -2.36
C PRO A 363 6.11 19.01 -1.10
N LEU A 364 6.41 17.72 -1.12
CA LEU A 364 6.98 17.03 0.04
C LEU A 364 8.32 17.71 0.36
N LEU A 365 8.35 18.46 1.46
CA LEU A 365 9.54 19.16 1.91
C LEU A 365 10.62 18.12 2.22
N ALA A 366 11.84 18.38 1.76
CA ALA A 366 12.99 17.55 2.07
C ALA A 366 13.08 17.34 3.59
N SER A 367 13.28 16.10 4.02
CA SER A 367 13.37 15.61 5.41
C SER A 367 14.54 16.21 6.23
N GLY A 368 14.90 17.47 6.03
CA GLY A 368 16.02 18.15 6.68
C GLY A 368 15.72 19.55 7.23
N ALA A 369 14.49 20.06 7.10
CA ALA A 369 14.06 21.26 7.82
C ALA A 369 13.38 20.82 9.12
N GLU A 370 14.05 21.00 10.26
CA GLU A 370 13.45 20.75 11.56
C GLU A 370 12.11 21.50 11.69
N PRO A 371 11.00 20.80 12.01
CA PRO A 371 9.82 21.48 12.48
C PRO A 371 10.13 21.99 13.89
N ALA A 372 10.28 23.30 14.03
CA ALA A 372 10.29 23.93 15.34
C ALA A 372 9.01 23.54 16.10
N ALA A 373 9.20 22.75 17.15
CA ALA A 373 8.22 22.37 18.17
C ALA A 373 6.88 21.81 17.67
N ALA A 374 6.86 20.53 17.27
CA ALA A 374 5.65 19.71 17.31
C ALA A 374 5.74 18.76 18.51
N SER A 375 4.77 18.86 19.41
CA SER A 375 4.64 18.01 20.59
C SER A 375 4.52 16.54 20.22
N SER A 376 5.33 15.75 20.89
CA SER A 376 5.45 14.30 20.83
C SER A 376 4.12 13.56 21.03
N SER A 377 3.60 12.93 19.98
CA SER A 377 3.10 11.55 20.04
C SER A 377 2.84 11.02 18.62
N VAL A 378 3.45 9.87 18.33
CA VAL A 378 3.13 8.81 17.35
C VAL A 378 4.45 8.25 16.80
N GLY A 379 4.57 6.91 16.88
CA GLY A 379 5.80 6.15 16.72
C GLY A 379 6.41 6.14 15.31
N PRO A 380 7.58 5.49 15.16
CA PRO A 380 8.48 5.71 14.04
C PRO A 380 8.18 4.78 12.87
N GLU A 381 6.98 4.80 12.27
CA GLU A 381 6.72 4.17 10.96
C GLU A 381 5.57 4.87 10.24
N ALA A 382 5.76 6.14 9.89
CA ALA A 382 4.80 6.87 9.08
C ALA A 382 5.10 6.65 7.58
N SER A 383 4.03 6.28 6.86
CA SER A 383 4.03 6.03 5.43
C SER A 383 4.46 7.30 4.68
N GLY A 384 5.17 7.17 3.56
CA GLY A 384 5.81 8.29 2.81
C GLY A 384 4.88 9.29 2.12
N LEU A 385 3.71 9.55 2.71
CA LEU A 385 2.72 10.55 2.35
C LEU A 385 2.19 11.18 3.66
N ASP A 386 3.09 11.51 4.59
CA ASP A 386 2.72 12.38 5.70
C ASP A 386 2.34 13.74 5.12
N THR A 387 1.03 13.95 5.00
CA THR A 387 0.43 15.27 4.88
C THR A 387 1.02 16.09 6.02
N ILE A 388 1.87 17.06 5.69
CA ILE A 388 2.54 17.90 6.70
C ILE A 388 1.44 18.67 7.42
N ALA A 389 1.01 18.13 8.55
CA ALA A 389 -0.03 18.72 9.35
C ALA A 389 0.61 19.84 10.18
N ARG A 390 0.22 21.09 9.94
CA ARG A 390 0.72 22.25 10.68
C ARG A 390 -0.36 22.79 11.59
N GLU A 391 0.00 23.07 12.83
CA GLU A 391 -0.87 23.83 13.73
C GLU A 391 -0.81 25.30 13.36
N LEU A 392 -1.95 25.85 12.96
CA LEU A 392 -2.12 27.23 12.55
C LEU A 392 -3.12 27.94 13.46
N PRO A 393 -2.94 29.24 13.71
CA PRO A 393 -3.95 30.05 14.37
C PRO A 393 -5.19 30.22 13.49
N GLU A 394 -6.32 30.55 14.10
CA GLU A 394 -7.63 30.71 13.43
C GLU A 394 -7.62 31.71 12.26
N ASP A 395 -6.87 32.80 12.36
CA ASP A 395 -6.73 33.82 11.31
C ASP A 395 -5.97 33.32 10.06
N HIS A 396 -5.25 32.21 10.17
CA HIS A 396 -4.52 31.56 9.07
C HIS A 396 -5.30 30.41 8.44
N VAL A 397 -6.59 30.28 8.77
CA VAL A 397 -7.46 29.19 8.30
C VAL A 397 -8.81 29.75 7.83
N LEU A 398 -9.26 29.29 6.67
CA LEU A 398 -10.56 29.61 6.09
C LEU A 398 -11.33 28.30 5.89
N LEU A 399 -12.42 28.13 6.63
CA LEU A 399 -13.28 26.96 6.51
C LEU A 399 -14.21 27.15 5.31
N ALA A 400 -14.22 26.20 4.38
CA ALA A 400 -15.00 26.33 3.16
C ALA A 400 -16.50 26.03 3.31
N PRO A 401 -16.93 25.04 4.13
CA PRO A 401 -18.35 24.83 4.38
C PRO A 401 -18.99 26.09 5.00
N PRO A 402 -20.21 26.47 4.58
CA PRO A 402 -20.91 27.61 5.17
C PRO A 402 -21.22 27.37 6.65
N ASN A 403 -21.45 26.10 7.02
CA ASN A 403 -21.71 25.65 8.39
C ASN A 403 -20.66 24.58 8.75
N PRO A 404 -19.43 24.98 9.10
CA PRO A 404 -18.36 24.05 9.41
C PRO A 404 -18.65 23.35 10.74
N ARG A 405 -18.91 22.04 10.69
CA ARG A 405 -19.27 21.23 11.87
C ARG A 405 -18.15 21.18 12.91
N ILE A 406 -16.90 21.31 12.48
CA ILE A 406 -15.74 21.41 13.37
C ILE A 406 -15.78 22.62 14.31
N MET A 407 -16.58 23.65 14.01
CA MET A 407 -16.73 24.84 14.86
C MET A 407 -17.70 24.60 16.03
N GLY A 408 -18.58 23.61 15.91
CA GLY A 408 -19.40 23.14 17.01
C GLY A 408 -18.59 22.28 17.98
N SER A 409 -19.17 21.93 19.12
CA SER A 409 -18.53 20.96 20.00
C SER A 409 -18.53 19.57 19.35
N GLY A 410 -17.33 18.99 19.18
CA GLY A 410 -17.15 17.61 18.74
C GLY A 410 -17.44 16.58 19.85
N HIS A 411 -17.74 17.01 21.07
CA HIS A 411 -18.13 16.11 22.15
C HIS A 411 -19.64 15.85 22.10
N LEU A 412 -20.01 14.57 21.93
CA LEU A 412 -21.41 14.13 21.95
C LEU A 412 -22.16 14.62 23.20
N GLU A 413 -21.49 14.64 24.35
CA GLU A 413 -22.07 15.13 25.59
C GLU A 413 -22.49 16.59 25.48
N HIS A 414 -21.70 17.44 24.81
CA HIS A 414 -22.03 18.86 24.64
C HIS A 414 -23.23 19.04 23.72
N GLN A 415 -23.46 18.16 22.74
CA GLN A 415 -24.59 18.30 21.81
C GLN A 415 -25.94 18.27 22.54
N GLU A 416 -26.07 17.42 23.56
CA GLU A 416 -27.28 17.33 24.38
C GLU A 416 -27.56 18.63 25.15
N PHE A 417 -26.51 19.26 25.69
CA PHE A 417 -26.64 20.53 26.42
C PHE A 417 -26.82 21.71 25.47
N LEU A 418 -26.09 21.75 24.36
CA LEU A 418 -26.19 22.81 23.36
C LEU A 418 -27.56 22.84 22.66
N ALA A 419 -28.30 21.73 22.62
CA ALA A 419 -29.69 21.71 22.18
C ALA A 419 -30.61 22.60 23.05
N LYS A 420 -30.28 22.81 24.33
CA LYS A 420 -31.01 23.71 25.24
C LYS A 420 -30.66 25.18 25.07
N ALA A 421 -29.56 25.50 24.38
CA ALA A 421 -29.08 26.87 24.25
C ALA A 421 -30.14 27.82 23.67
N TRP A 422 -30.95 27.34 22.72
CA TRP A 422 -32.05 28.12 22.13
C TRP A 422 -33.15 28.48 23.12
N GLN A 423 -33.55 27.54 23.98
CA GLN A 423 -34.58 27.78 25.00
C GLN A 423 -34.10 28.85 25.98
N LEU A 424 -32.86 28.72 26.46
CA LEU A 424 -32.24 29.70 27.37
C LEU A 424 -32.08 31.08 26.72
N HIS A 425 -31.79 31.12 25.41
CA HIS A 425 -31.72 32.38 24.66
C HIS A 425 -33.11 33.03 24.47
N ASP A 426 -34.15 32.24 24.20
CA ASP A 426 -35.55 32.71 24.12
C ASP A 426 -36.06 33.24 25.48
N GLU A 427 -35.53 32.71 26.59
CA GLU A 427 -35.74 33.23 27.95
C GLU A 427 -35.01 34.57 28.22
N GLY A 428 -34.20 35.04 27.27
CA GLY A 428 -33.51 36.33 27.33
C GLY A 428 -32.15 36.28 28.04
N LEU A 429 -31.58 35.10 28.27
CA LEU A 429 -30.26 34.96 28.87
C LEU A 429 -29.16 35.36 27.87
N SER A 430 -28.09 35.99 28.37
CA SER A 430 -26.95 36.33 27.53
C SER A 430 -26.12 35.08 27.18
N GLU A 431 -25.42 35.08 26.06
CA GLU A 431 -24.59 33.93 25.63
C GLU A 431 -23.59 33.49 26.70
N LYS A 432 -23.06 34.42 27.51
CA LYS A 432 -22.15 34.09 28.61
C LYS A 432 -22.86 33.38 29.76
N ASP A 433 -24.09 33.79 30.07
CA ASP A 433 -24.90 33.17 31.12
C ASP A 433 -25.36 31.77 30.69
N ILE A 434 -25.72 31.62 29.41
CA ILE A 434 -26.04 30.31 28.81
C ILE A 434 -24.85 29.34 28.96
N VAL A 435 -23.63 29.77 28.62
CA VAL A 435 -22.42 28.95 28.79
C VAL A 435 -22.23 28.53 30.24
N GLN A 436 -22.42 29.46 31.18
CA GLN A 436 -22.24 29.16 32.60
C GLN A 436 -23.26 28.11 33.06
N MET A 437 -24.54 28.30 32.73
CA MET A 437 -25.60 27.34 33.05
C MET A 437 -25.34 25.95 32.44
N LEU A 438 -25.01 25.88 31.14
CA LEU A 438 -24.76 24.60 30.47
C LEU A 438 -23.54 23.88 31.05
N ASN A 439 -22.47 24.61 31.43
CA ASN A 439 -21.30 24.02 32.08
C ASN A 439 -21.59 23.53 33.50
N ASP A 440 -22.44 24.24 34.24
CA ASP A 440 -22.83 23.83 35.59
C ASP A 440 -23.69 22.56 35.54
N GLU A 441 -24.64 22.47 34.59
CA GLU A 441 -25.41 21.25 34.34
C GLU A 441 -24.50 20.08 33.89
N LEU A 442 -23.56 20.34 32.98
CA LEU A 442 -22.59 19.34 32.52
C LEU A 442 -21.73 18.81 33.68
N ARG A 443 -21.26 19.71 34.55
CA ARG A 443 -20.47 19.35 35.73
C ARG A 443 -21.29 18.57 36.74
N GLU A 444 -22.54 18.96 36.98
CA GLU A 444 -23.45 18.25 37.89
C GLU A 444 -23.73 16.82 37.38
N ARG A 445 -23.99 16.66 36.08
CA ARG A 445 -24.20 15.34 35.47
C ARG A 445 -22.95 14.46 35.58
N TRP A 446 -21.78 15.03 35.31
CA TRP A 446 -20.51 14.31 35.45
C TRP A 446 -20.26 13.87 36.90
N LEU A 447 -20.51 14.75 37.89
CA LEU A 447 -20.37 14.40 39.31
C LEU A 447 -21.30 13.24 39.70
N LYS A 448 -22.56 13.26 39.27
CA LYS A 448 -23.50 12.16 39.51
C LYS A 448 -23.03 10.84 38.88
N THR A 449 -22.54 10.87 37.64
CA THR A 449 -22.01 9.66 36.98
C THR A 449 -20.77 9.14 37.69
N LYS A 450 -19.87 10.03 38.11
CA LYS A 450 -18.65 9.68 38.84
C LYS A 450 -18.95 8.99 40.18
N GLU A 451 -19.92 9.49 40.95
CA GLU A 451 -20.35 8.88 42.21
C GLU A 451 -20.91 7.47 42.02
N VAL A 452 -21.66 7.23 40.94
CA VAL A 452 -22.18 5.90 40.59
C VAL A 452 -21.05 4.94 40.19
N GLU A 453 -20.09 5.40 39.39
CA GLU A 453 -18.95 4.58 38.95
C GLU A 453 -17.99 4.23 40.09
N GLU A 454 -17.78 5.15 41.03
CA GLU A 454 -17.01 4.90 42.27
C GLU A 454 -17.66 3.80 43.12
N HIS A 455 -18.99 3.76 43.19
CA HIS A 455 -19.73 2.71 43.88
C HIS A 455 -19.67 1.34 43.19
N GLU A 456 -19.51 1.31 41.86
CA GLU A 456 -19.43 0.08 41.06
C GLU A 456 -17.99 -0.42 40.83
N GLY A 457 -16.97 0.29 41.31
CA GLY A 457 -15.56 -0.11 41.20
C GLY A 457 -15.01 -0.06 39.77
N LYS A 458 -15.60 0.75 38.87
CA LYS A 458 -15.12 0.96 37.50
C LYS A 458 -14.08 2.08 37.44
N THR A 459 -13.25 2.07 36.40
CA THR A 459 -12.24 3.11 36.14
C THR A 459 -12.90 4.48 35.93
N HIS A 460 -12.38 5.52 36.59
CA HIS A 460 -12.89 6.90 36.51
C HIS A 460 -13.04 7.41 35.08
N THR A 461 -14.24 7.87 34.73
CA THR A 461 -14.46 8.75 33.57
C THR A 461 -13.77 10.11 33.80
N PRO A 462 -12.93 10.58 32.87
CA PRO A 462 -12.31 11.90 32.96
C PRO A 462 -13.36 13.02 32.91
N ALA A 463 -13.07 14.17 33.52
CA ALA A 463 -13.98 15.31 33.48
C ALA A 463 -14.18 15.81 32.04
N PRO A 464 -15.42 16.05 31.60
CA PRO A 464 -15.67 16.58 30.28
C PRO A 464 -15.11 18.01 30.15
N PRO A 465 -14.61 18.40 28.97
CA PRO A 465 -14.14 19.75 28.75
C PRO A 465 -15.31 20.75 28.85
N PRO A 466 -15.04 22.01 29.20
CA PRO A 466 -16.09 23.02 29.30
C PRO A 466 -16.62 23.41 27.91
N ILE A 467 -17.93 23.64 27.82
CA ILE A 467 -18.61 24.28 26.69
C ILE A 467 -18.14 25.74 26.62
N THR A 468 -17.80 26.22 25.43
CA THR A 468 -17.33 27.59 25.22
C THR A 468 -18.44 28.51 24.68
N VAL A 469 -18.26 29.83 24.83
CA VAL A 469 -19.17 30.86 24.23
C VAL A 469 -19.34 30.64 22.73
N SER A 470 -18.26 30.29 22.06
CA SER A 470 -18.28 30.01 20.63
C SER A 470 -19.08 28.76 20.24
N ASP A 471 -19.14 27.73 21.10
CA ASP A 471 -19.98 26.55 20.84
C ASP A 471 -21.47 26.92 20.97
N VAL A 472 -21.82 27.78 21.94
CA VAL A 472 -23.18 28.33 22.12
C VAL A 472 -23.58 29.24 20.96
N GLN A 473 -22.70 30.16 20.54
CA GLN A 473 -22.95 31.01 19.37
C GLN A 473 -23.17 30.18 18.10
N PHE A 474 -22.40 29.11 17.92
CA PHE A 474 -22.58 28.19 16.80
C PHE A 474 -23.93 27.48 16.88
N ALA A 475 -24.30 26.95 18.06
CA ALA A 475 -25.59 26.31 18.29
C ALA A 475 -26.78 27.27 18.05
N LEU A 476 -26.67 28.53 18.47
CA LEU A 476 -27.70 29.56 18.25
C LEU A 476 -27.78 30.07 16.80
N ARG A 477 -26.72 29.91 16.00
CA ARG A 477 -26.75 30.31 14.57
C ARG A 477 -27.19 29.17 13.66
N HIS A 478 -26.93 27.92 14.05
CA HIS A 478 -27.05 26.76 13.17
C HIS A 478 -27.87 25.60 13.73
N GLY A 479 -28.23 25.63 15.01
CA GLY A 479 -29.09 24.64 15.63
C GLY A 479 -30.52 24.74 15.11
N ASP A 480 -31.13 23.58 14.84
CA ASP A 480 -32.52 23.51 14.44
C ASP A 480 -33.41 23.65 15.70
N PRO A 481 -34.25 24.70 15.80
CA PRO A 481 -35.12 24.90 16.97
C PRO A 481 -36.15 23.77 17.14
N SER A 482 -36.31 22.88 16.15
CA SER A 482 -37.23 21.74 16.22
C SER A 482 -36.72 20.57 17.06
N LEU A 483 -35.40 20.39 17.24
CA LEU A 483 -34.82 19.26 17.98
C LEU A 483 -35.02 19.36 19.51
N GLY A 484 -35.23 20.56 20.05
CA GLY A 484 -35.46 20.78 21.48
C GLY A 484 -36.91 20.58 21.96
N ARG A 485 -37.88 20.36 21.05
CA ARG A 485 -39.31 20.31 21.40
C ARG A 485 -39.87 18.91 21.68
N GLU A 486 -39.16 17.83 21.34
CA GLU A 486 -39.69 16.46 21.46
C GLU A 486 -39.25 15.70 22.73
N ALA A 487 -38.42 16.27 23.60
CA ALA A 487 -37.79 15.54 24.71
C ALA A 487 -38.37 15.84 26.12
N LEU A 488 -39.68 16.08 26.24
CA LEU A 488 -40.35 16.09 27.55
C LEU A 488 -41.60 15.20 27.50
N PRO A 489 -41.56 13.98 28.10
CA PRO A 489 -42.79 13.29 28.44
C PRO A 489 -43.46 14.06 29.59
N SER A 490 -44.69 14.49 29.33
CA SER A 490 -45.60 15.15 30.29
C SER A 490 -45.91 14.29 31.51
#